data_AF-A0A9P6LIP1-F1
#
_entry.id   AF-A0A9P6LIP1-F1
#
_cell.length_a   1.000
_cell.length_b   1.000
_cell.length_c   1.000
_cell.angle_alpha   90.00
_cell.angle_beta   90.00
_cell.angle_gamma   90.00
#
_symmetry.space_group_name_H-M   'P 1'
#
loop_
_entity.id
_entity.type
_entity.pdbx_description
1 polymer ?
#
loop_
_entity_poly.entity_id
_entity_poly.type
_entity_poly.pdbx_seq_one_letter_code
_entity_poly.pdbx_strand_id
1 'polypeptide(L)'
;MAQEASFQSQEDTPSRTHENGSSQTESGLFNLEQIKSRPKFSEQDVFILNTLSYGVYSPSREAAEEVAYYLDGFCPPLEEQEAANNWLWNIWDILLDVARSPDTTAEIQERLISILQALQRCAKGETKVYGSEARVWKDLPYLFECLDPCFNDATLYIDEEGRQFTPKSAQRWLNTTAFAARIMGAGLAASAYGEAMRAISLALEEEEQSTIPGIADCRMQIACLWITHAAKPLLTWAQENVGYIDNGAQYIEAGPLYRGPETMCLQRWGFWIERFEELGKEGSGLSAETREIALTAAEAMRTIEVRAGRTLSE
;
A
#
# COMPACT_ATOMS: atom_id res chain seq x y z
N MET A 1 -74.15 21.63 -52.88
CA MET A 1 -72.85 22.28 -52.64
C MET A 1 -72.68 22.45 -51.14
N ALA A 2 -72.07 21.46 -50.48
CA ALA A 2 -71.46 21.57 -49.15
C ALA A 2 -70.68 20.27 -48.92
N GLN A 3 -69.40 20.41 -48.59
CA GLN A 3 -68.41 19.35 -48.46
C GLN A 3 -68.57 18.55 -47.16
N GLU A 4 -68.19 17.28 -47.23
CA GLU A 4 -68.01 16.35 -46.13
C GLU A 4 -66.92 16.84 -45.16
N ALA A 5 -67.19 16.75 -43.86
CA ALA A 5 -66.19 16.83 -42.80
C ALA A 5 -66.32 15.56 -41.94
N SER A 6 -65.35 14.66 -42.09
CA SER A 6 -65.16 13.49 -41.23
C SER A 6 -64.27 13.87 -40.05
N PHE A 7 -64.76 13.59 -38.85
CA PHE A 7 -64.10 13.80 -37.57
C PHE A 7 -63.47 12.46 -37.15
N GLN A 8 -62.14 12.39 -37.05
CA GLN A 8 -61.45 11.35 -36.29
C GLN A 8 -60.26 11.95 -35.57
N SER A 9 -60.16 11.59 -34.30
CA SER A 9 -59.26 12.13 -33.29
C SER A 9 -58.01 11.26 -33.10
N GLN A 10 -56.96 11.89 -32.58
CA GLN A 10 -55.85 11.34 -31.77
C GLN A 10 -54.77 10.50 -32.49
N GLU A 11 -53.55 11.07 -32.60
CA GLU A 11 -52.38 10.74 -31.75
C GLU A 11 -51.15 11.52 -32.28
N ASP A 12 -50.77 12.61 -31.60
CA ASP A 12 -49.53 13.35 -31.89
C ASP A 12 -48.34 12.62 -31.28
N THR A 13 -47.46 12.12 -32.15
CA THR A 13 -46.15 11.59 -31.81
C THR A 13 -45.11 12.70 -31.96
N PRO A 14 -44.26 12.99 -30.96
CA PRO A 14 -43.00 13.65 -31.21
C PRO A 14 -41.87 12.62 -31.18
N SER A 15 -41.33 12.35 -32.37
CA SER A 15 -40.03 11.76 -32.62
C SER A 15 -38.97 12.41 -31.71
N ARG A 16 -38.47 11.66 -30.74
CA ARG A 16 -37.24 12.00 -30.01
C ARG A 16 -36.11 11.14 -30.55
N THR A 17 -35.27 11.81 -31.33
CA THR A 17 -33.91 11.41 -31.68
C THR A 17 -33.16 10.93 -30.44
N HIS A 18 -32.64 9.71 -30.52
CA HIS A 18 -31.61 9.19 -29.61
C HIS A 18 -30.35 10.03 -29.76
N GLU A 19 -30.15 11.00 -28.87
CA GLU A 19 -28.82 11.52 -28.58
C GLU A 19 -28.22 10.69 -27.44
N ASN A 20 -27.24 9.86 -27.81
CA ASN A 20 -26.27 9.26 -26.92
C ASN A 20 -25.55 10.36 -26.13
N GLY A 21 -25.99 10.57 -24.89
CA GLY A 21 -25.29 11.35 -23.89
C GLY A 21 -24.75 10.44 -22.79
N SER A 22 -23.90 9.47 -23.13
CA SER A 22 -23.10 8.76 -22.13
C SER A 22 -22.00 9.70 -21.62
N SER A 23 -22.36 10.61 -20.73
CA SER A 23 -21.38 11.25 -19.86
C SER A 23 -21.02 10.26 -18.74
N GLN A 24 -20.21 9.27 -19.10
CA GLN A 24 -19.37 8.59 -18.11
C GLN A 24 -18.52 9.69 -17.48
N THR A 25 -18.87 10.07 -16.25
CA THR A 25 -17.99 10.85 -15.40
C THR A 25 -16.75 10.00 -15.21
N GLU A 26 -15.65 10.37 -15.89
CA GLU A 26 -14.33 9.76 -15.72
C GLU A 26 -13.99 9.80 -14.22
N SER A 27 -14.22 8.69 -13.52
CA SER A 27 -13.93 8.57 -12.10
C SER A 27 -12.41 8.70 -11.91
N GLY A 28 -11.99 9.50 -10.93
CA GLY A 28 -10.60 9.93 -10.80
C GLY A 28 -9.58 8.78 -10.69
N LEU A 29 -9.95 7.62 -10.13
CA LEU A 29 -9.04 6.47 -10.05
C LEU A 29 -8.82 5.76 -11.39
N PHE A 30 -9.78 5.81 -12.34
CA PHE A 30 -9.54 5.29 -13.70
C PHE A 30 -8.46 6.08 -14.42
N ASN A 31 -8.14 7.29 -13.95
CA ASN A 31 -7.09 8.10 -14.52
C ASN A 31 -5.68 7.71 -14.08
N LEU A 32 -5.56 6.89 -13.03
CA LEU A 32 -4.28 6.42 -12.53
C LEU A 32 -3.56 5.58 -13.57
N GLU A 33 -2.26 5.80 -13.72
CA GLU A 33 -1.46 5.19 -14.77
C GLU A 33 -1.49 3.65 -14.75
N GLN A 34 -1.38 3.03 -13.57
CA GLN A 34 -1.42 1.56 -13.46
C GLN A 34 -2.78 1.01 -13.85
N ILE A 35 -3.85 1.68 -13.42
CA ILE A 35 -5.23 1.32 -13.77
C ILE A 35 -5.43 1.44 -15.29
N LYS A 36 -4.99 2.54 -15.92
CA LYS A 36 -5.03 2.72 -17.38
C LYS A 36 -4.26 1.65 -18.16
N SER A 37 -3.19 1.11 -17.56
CA SER A 37 -2.35 0.10 -18.20
C SER A 37 -2.97 -1.30 -18.22
N ARG A 38 -4.06 -1.52 -17.46
CA ARG A 38 -4.76 -2.82 -17.44
C ARG A 38 -5.38 -3.09 -18.83
N PRO A 39 -5.17 -4.28 -19.41
CA PRO A 39 -5.60 -4.57 -20.77
C PRO A 39 -7.13 -4.67 -20.90
N LYS A 40 -7.83 -5.05 -19.83
CA LYS A 40 -9.28 -5.19 -19.80
C LYS A 40 -9.79 -5.07 -18.37
N PHE A 41 -10.98 -4.52 -18.20
CA PHE A 41 -11.75 -4.57 -16.97
C PHE A 41 -12.91 -5.55 -17.11
N SER A 42 -13.10 -6.40 -16.10
CA SER A 42 -14.34 -7.12 -15.88
C SER A 42 -15.42 -6.20 -15.29
N GLU A 43 -16.69 -6.59 -15.31
CA GLU A 43 -17.76 -5.84 -14.62
C GLU A 43 -17.48 -5.72 -13.11
N GLN A 44 -16.90 -6.77 -12.53
CA GLN A 44 -16.44 -6.79 -11.15
C GLN A 44 -15.31 -5.78 -10.91
N ASP A 45 -14.35 -5.66 -11.82
CA ASP A 45 -13.25 -4.70 -11.66
C ASP A 45 -13.76 -3.27 -11.67
N VAL A 46 -14.68 -2.97 -12.60
CA VAL A 46 -15.34 -1.67 -12.69
C VAL A 46 -16.13 -1.37 -11.41
N PHE A 47 -16.84 -2.37 -10.86
CA PHE A 47 -17.56 -2.22 -9.60
C PHE A 47 -16.60 -1.91 -8.43
N ILE A 48 -15.54 -2.70 -8.25
CA ILE A 48 -14.57 -2.50 -7.17
C ILE A 48 -13.95 -1.11 -7.30
N LEU A 49 -13.50 -0.74 -8.50
CA LEU A 49 -12.84 0.55 -8.72
C LEU A 49 -13.78 1.75 -8.50
N ASN A 50 -15.03 1.66 -8.94
CA ASN A 50 -16.03 2.70 -8.64
C ASN A 50 -16.30 2.82 -7.14
N THR A 51 -16.38 1.68 -6.44
CA THR A 51 -16.60 1.64 -4.99
C THR A 51 -15.42 2.27 -4.25
N LEU A 52 -14.18 1.93 -4.63
CA LEU A 52 -12.98 2.56 -4.08
C LEU A 52 -12.92 4.06 -4.39
N SER A 53 -13.25 4.47 -5.62
CA SER A 53 -13.30 5.88 -6.01
C SER A 53 -14.23 6.69 -5.12
N TYR A 54 -15.39 6.14 -4.77
CA TYR A 54 -16.32 6.82 -3.85
C TYR A 54 -15.67 7.05 -2.47
N GLY A 55 -15.04 6.04 -1.87
CA GLY A 55 -14.38 6.19 -0.57
C GLY A 55 -13.13 7.06 -0.59
N VAL A 56 -12.40 7.09 -1.71
CA VAL A 56 -11.21 7.94 -1.87
C VAL A 56 -11.59 9.41 -2.00
N TYR A 57 -12.61 9.73 -2.81
CA TYR A 57 -13.01 11.13 -3.07
C TYR A 57 -14.09 11.66 -2.13
N SER A 58 -14.66 10.82 -1.26
CA SER A 58 -15.54 11.23 -0.16
C SER A 58 -14.80 11.07 1.18
N PRO A 59 -14.15 12.13 1.70
CA PRO A 59 -13.19 12.03 2.79
C PRO A 59 -13.82 11.87 4.19
N SER A 60 -14.88 11.07 4.34
CA SER A 60 -15.55 10.82 5.62
C SER A 60 -15.32 9.40 6.13
N ARG A 61 -15.48 9.23 7.45
CA ARG A 61 -15.42 7.89 8.06
C ARG A 61 -16.58 7.02 7.55
N GLU A 62 -17.74 7.64 7.38
CA GLU A 62 -18.96 7.02 6.89
C GLU A 62 -18.78 6.49 5.47
N ALA A 63 -18.05 7.22 4.62
CA ALA A 63 -17.75 6.76 3.26
C ALA A 63 -16.85 5.52 3.27
N ALA A 64 -15.84 5.47 4.14
CA ALA A 64 -15.00 4.28 4.29
C ALA A 64 -15.79 3.07 4.80
N GLU A 65 -16.70 3.29 5.76
CA GLU A 65 -17.61 2.25 6.28
C GLU A 65 -18.62 1.78 5.21
N GLU A 66 -19.13 2.68 4.39
CA GLU A 66 -20.03 2.36 3.28
C GLU A 66 -19.31 1.57 2.17
N VAL A 67 -18.08 1.96 1.80
CA VAL A 67 -17.24 1.17 0.88
C VAL A 67 -16.99 -0.22 1.43
N ALA A 68 -16.60 -0.34 2.70
CA ALA A 68 -16.39 -1.64 3.34
C ALA A 68 -17.66 -2.50 3.32
N TYR A 69 -18.81 -1.90 3.61
CA TYR A 69 -20.11 -2.57 3.54
C TYR A 69 -20.43 -3.08 2.12
N TYR A 70 -20.19 -2.29 1.07
CA TYR A 70 -20.41 -2.75 -0.31
C TYR A 70 -19.44 -3.85 -0.70
N LEU A 71 -18.14 -3.72 -0.41
CA LEU A 71 -17.15 -4.75 -0.74
C LEU A 71 -17.43 -6.08 -0.01
N ASP A 72 -17.88 -6.01 1.24
CA ASP A 72 -18.32 -7.16 2.03
C ASP A 72 -19.63 -7.77 1.51
N GLY A 73 -20.62 -6.93 1.20
CA GLY A 73 -21.94 -7.35 0.74
C GLY A 73 -21.91 -8.02 -0.64
N PHE A 74 -21.00 -7.60 -1.52
CA PHE A 74 -20.78 -8.21 -2.83
C PHE A 74 -19.80 -9.39 -2.81
N CYS A 75 -19.13 -9.64 -1.68
CA CYS A 75 -18.33 -10.84 -1.52
C CYS A 75 -19.22 -12.09 -1.59
N PRO A 76 -18.93 -13.05 -2.50
CA PRO A 76 -19.69 -14.29 -2.62
C PRO A 76 -19.80 -15.06 -1.29
N PRO A 77 -20.79 -15.96 -1.16
CA PRO A 77 -20.87 -16.86 0.00
C PRO A 77 -19.56 -17.63 0.19
N LEU A 78 -19.11 -17.80 1.43
CA LEU A 78 -17.82 -18.44 1.71
C LEU A 78 -17.84 -19.95 1.39
N GLU A 79 -19.03 -20.53 1.26
CA GLU A 79 -19.24 -21.89 0.74
C GLU A 79 -18.85 -22.02 -0.74
N GLU A 80 -18.95 -20.92 -1.51
CA GLU A 80 -18.51 -20.82 -2.90
C GLU A 80 -17.03 -20.41 -2.95
N GLN A 81 -16.16 -21.26 -2.38
CA GLN A 81 -14.76 -20.93 -2.08
C GLN A 81 -13.98 -20.33 -3.27
N GLU A 82 -14.16 -20.86 -4.49
CA GLU A 82 -13.50 -20.33 -5.69
C GLU A 82 -13.95 -18.89 -6.00
N ALA A 83 -15.26 -18.62 -5.96
CA ALA A 83 -15.81 -17.30 -6.23
C ALA A 83 -15.39 -16.29 -5.14
N ALA A 84 -15.44 -16.70 -3.86
CA ALA A 84 -15.00 -15.86 -2.74
C ALA A 84 -13.50 -15.55 -2.80
N ASN A 85 -12.66 -16.52 -3.13
CA ASN A 85 -11.22 -16.32 -3.27
C ASN A 85 -10.89 -15.40 -4.45
N ASN A 86 -11.53 -15.61 -5.61
CA ASN A 86 -11.38 -14.73 -6.77
C ASN A 86 -11.83 -13.29 -6.44
N TRP A 87 -12.90 -13.13 -5.65
CA TRP A 87 -13.36 -11.83 -5.19
C TRP A 87 -12.32 -11.11 -4.31
N LEU A 88 -11.79 -11.81 -3.30
CA LEU A 88 -10.77 -11.27 -2.41
C LEU A 88 -9.50 -10.88 -3.18
N TRP A 89 -9.03 -11.75 -4.06
CA TRP A 89 -7.87 -11.49 -4.92
C TRP A 89 -8.06 -10.24 -5.78
N ASN A 90 -9.22 -10.12 -6.44
CA ASN A 90 -9.52 -8.98 -7.31
C ASN A 90 -9.59 -7.65 -6.54
N ILE A 91 -10.09 -7.65 -5.30
CA ILE A 91 -10.07 -6.45 -4.46
C ILE A 91 -8.63 -6.01 -4.20
N TRP A 92 -7.77 -6.94 -3.79
CA TRP A 92 -6.37 -6.60 -3.48
C TRP A 92 -5.60 -6.16 -4.71
N ASP A 93 -5.78 -6.84 -5.84
CA ASP A 93 -5.11 -6.49 -7.08
C ASP A 93 -5.46 -5.07 -7.56
N ILE A 94 -6.74 -4.70 -7.53
CA ILE A 94 -7.19 -3.35 -7.91
C ILE A 94 -6.72 -2.31 -6.90
N LEU A 95 -6.84 -2.60 -5.60
CA LEU A 95 -6.42 -1.71 -4.53
C LEU A 95 -4.92 -1.44 -4.58
N LEU A 96 -4.10 -2.46 -4.87
CA LEU A 96 -2.66 -2.34 -5.03
C LEU A 96 -2.28 -1.58 -6.30
N ASP A 97 -2.98 -1.81 -7.42
CA ASP A 97 -2.77 -1.01 -8.64
C ASP A 97 -3.08 0.47 -8.42
N VAL A 98 -4.13 0.79 -7.65
CA VAL A 98 -4.37 2.16 -7.19
C VAL A 98 -3.21 2.63 -6.33
N ALA A 99 -2.86 1.92 -5.26
CA ALA A 99 -1.89 2.38 -4.27
C ALA A 99 -0.47 2.59 -4.84
N ARG A 100 -0.05 1.76 -5.81
CA ARG A 100 1.30 1.76 -6.39
C ARG A 100 1.43 2.62 -7.64
N SER A 101 0.34 3.22 -8.12
CA SER A 101 0.40 4.04 -9.34
C SER A 101 1.33 5.24 -9.13
N PRO A 102 2.22 5.61 -10.07
CA PRO A 102 3.17 6.71 -9.89
C PRO A 102 2.53 8.04 -9.50
N ASP A 103 1.30 8.27 -9.96
CA ASP A 103 0.49 9.46 -9.77
C ASP A 103 -0.44 9.40 -8.54
N THR A 104 -0.26 8.39 -7.68
CA THR A 104 -0.98 8.26 -6.42
C THR A 104 -0.45 9.23 -5.38
N THR A 105 -1.35 9.86 -4.64
CA THR A 105 -1.00 10.77 -3.54
C THR A 105 -1.06 10.08 -2.18
N ALA A 106 -0.43 10.69 -1.17
CA ALA A 106 -0.48 10.20 0.20
C ALA A 106 -1.92 10.14 0.73
N GLU A 107 -2.77 11.11 0.37
CA GLU A 107 -4.18 11.16 0.76
C GLU A 107 -4.94 9.96 0.21
N ILE A 108 -4.72 9.58 -1.06
CA ILE A 108 -5.36 8.39 -1.65
C ILE A 108 -4.99 7.15 -0.83
N GLN A 109 -3.70 6.97 -0.51
CA GLN A 109 -3.26 5.84 0.31
C GLN A 109 -3.88 5.84 1.71
N GLU A 110 -3.97 6.98 2.37
CA GLU A 110 -4.61 7.11 3.69
C GLU A 110 -6.11 6.76 3.65
N ARG A 111 -6.81 7.10 2.56
CA ARG A 111 -8.20 6.71 2.35
C ARG A 111 -8.34 5.20 2.12
N LEU A 112 -7.43 4.59 1.36
CA LEU A 112 -7.38 3.13 1.20
C LEU A 112 -7.13 2.43 2.54
N ILE A 113 -6.24 2.94 3.39
CA ILE A 113 -6.01 2.40 4.74
C ILE A 113 -7.27 2.52 5.60
N SER A 114 -7.99 3.64 5.52
CA SER A 114 -9.26 3.84 6.23
C SER A 114 -10.32 2.83 5.79
N ILE A 115 -10.39 2.51 4.49
CA ILE A 115 -11.27 1.47 3.94
C ILE A 115 -10.86 0.09 4.49
N LEU A 116 -9.57 -0.26 4.50
CA LEU A 116 -9.10 -1.54 5.06
C LEU A 116 -9.41 -1.68 6.56
N GLN A 117 -9.26 -0.60 7.33
CA GLN A 117 -9.65 -0.57 8.74
C GLN A 117 -11.16 -0.72 8.95
N ALA A 118 -11.97 -0.18 8.05
CA ALA A 118 -13.42 -0.37 8.07
C ALA A 118 -13.79 -1.81 7.71
N LEU A 119 -13.15 -2.39 6.69
CA LEU A 119 -13.32 -3.81 6.31
C LEU A 119 -13.01 -4.74 7.47
N GLN A 120 -11.94 -4.52 8.24
CA GLN A 120 -11.61 -5.33 9.43
C GLN A 120 -12.72 -5.40 10.49
N ARG A 121 -13.72 -4.50 10.44
CA ARG A 121 -14.88 -4.47 11.35
C ARG A 121 -16.07 -5.26 10.79
N CYS A 122 -16.06 -5.62 9.51
CA CYS A 122 -17.06 -6.48 8.90
C CYS A 122 -16.87 -7.92 9.39
N ALA A 123 -17.97 -8.57 9.77
CA ALA A 123 -17.98 -9.96 10.22
C ALA A 123 -18.55 -10.86 9.11
N LYS A 124 -17.68 -11.37 8.24
CA LYS A 124 -18.09 -12.23 7.11
C LYS A 124 -17.99 -13.72 7.42
N GLY A 125 -16.99 -14.13 8.20
CA GLY A 125 -16.71 -15.53 8.54
C GLY A 125 -15.26 -15.91 8.29
N GLU A 126 -15.01 -17.19 8.08
CA GLU A 126 -13.68 -17.75 7.87
C GLU A 126 -13.59 -18.39 6.49
N THR A 127 -12.44 -18.22 5.83
CA THR A 127 -12.09 -18.90 4.58
C THR A 127 -10.82 -19.72 4.77
N LYS A 128 -10.57 -20.67 3.86
CA LYS A 128 -9.35 -21.46 3.85
C LYS A 128 -8.37 -20.91 2.82
N VAL A 129 -7.23 -20.43 3.30
CA VAL A 129 -6.09 -19.95 2.52
C VAL A 129 -4.98 -20.99 2.64
N TYR A 130 -4.66 -21.68 1.53
CA TYR A 130 -3.63 -22.73 1.48
C TYR A 130 -3.73 -23.78 2.61
N GLY A 131 -4.97 -24.12 2.99
CA GLY A 131 -5.24 -25.11 4.06
C GLY A 131 -5.28 -24.54 5.48
N SER A 132 -4.98 -23.26 5.67
CA SER A 132 -5.11 -22.55 6.96
C SER A 132 -6.41 -21.75 7.01
N GLU A 133 -7.06 -21.71 8.17
CA GLU A 133 -8.25 -20.88 8.40
C GLU A 133 -7.84 -19.41 8.60
N ALA A 134 -8.52 -18.51 7.90
CA ALA A 134 -8.33 -17.08 7.98
C ALA A 134 -9.68 -16.38 8.10
N ARG A 135 -9.83 -15.47 9.06
CA ARG A 135 -11.04 -14.67 9.22
C ARG A 135 -11.07 -13.62 8.12
N VAL A 136 -12.10 -13.70 7.29
CA VAL A 136 -12.32 -12.80 6.17
C VAL A 136 -12.41 -11.37 6.71
N TRP A 137 -11.71 -10.46 6.04
CA TRP A 137 -11.44 -9.06 6.43
C TRP A 137 -10.61 -8.82 7.66
N LYS A 138 -10.74 -9.62 8.74
CA LYS A 138 -9.91 -9.42 9.94
C LYS A 138 -8.44 -9.72 9.66
N ASP A 139 -8.19 -10.85 8.99
CA ASP A 139 -6.85 -11.35 8.69
C ASP A 139 -6.40 -10.98 7.26
N LEU A 140 -7.27 -10.30 6.48
CA LEU A 140 -7.00 -9.82 5.11
C LEU A 140 -6.34 -10.91 4.22
N PRO A 141 -6.99 -12.08 4.06
CA PRO A 141 -6.43 -13.22 3.32
C PRO A 141 -6.03 -12.83 1.89
N TYR A 142 -4.89 -13.33 1.39
CA TYR A 142 -4.31 -13.04 0.07
C TYR A 142 -3.69 -11.65 -0.10
N LEU A 143 -3.87 -10.71 0.84
CA LEU A 143 -3.34 -9.35 0.66
C LEU A 143 -1.82 -9.33 0.54
N PHE A 144 -1.13 -10.11 1.39
CA PHE A 144 0.34 -10.17 1.33
C PHE A 144 0.80 -10.88 0.06
N GLU A 145 0.11 -11.93 -0.37
CA GLU A 145 0.41 -12.65 -1.61
C GLU A 145 0.25 -11.78 -2.86
N CYS A 146 -0.67 -10.82 -2.85
CA CYS A 146 -0.78 -9.81 -3.91
C CYS A 146 0.26 -8.69 -3.76
N LEU A 147 0.64 -8.33 -2.53
CA LEU A 147 1.60 -7.25 -2.24
C LEU A 147 3.06 -7.68 -2.46
N ASP A 148 3.42 -8.92 -2.13
CA ASP A 148 4.78 -9.46 -2.19
C ASP A 148 5.44 -9.28 -3.58
N PRO A 149 4.77 -9.64 -4.70
CA PRO A 149 5.30 -9.39 -6.05
C PRO A 149 5.47 -7.91 -6.40
N CYS A 150 4.87 -6.99 -5.63
CA CYS A 150 5.01 -5.55 -5.84
C CYS A 150 6.31 -4.97 -5.24
N PHE A 151 7.03 -5.70 -4.38
CA PHE A 151 8.31 -5.27 -3.79
C PHE A 151 9.52 -5.47 -4.72
N ASN A 152 9.36 -5.16 -6.00
CA ASN A 152 10.48 -5.11 -6.93
C ASN A 152 11.40 -3.94 -6.57
N ASP A 153 12.54 -4.25 -5.97
CA ASP A 153 13.59 -3.29 -5.66
C ASP A 153 14.16 -2.68 -6.95
N ALA A 154 13.70 -1.47 -7.29
CA ALA A 154 14.09 -0.79 -8.52
C ALA A 154 15.60 -0.52 -8.63
N THR A 155 16.37 -0.74 -7.57
CA THR A 155 17.81 -0.48 -7.50
C THR A 155 18.67 -1.74 -7.65
N LEU A 156 18.07 -2.94 -7.60
CA LEU A 156 18.78 -4.21 -7.71
C LEU A 156 18.62 -4.88 -9.09
N TYR A 157 17.77 -4.36 -9.98
CA TYR A 157 17.51 -4.96 -11.29
C TYR A 157 17.99 -4.08 -12.45
N ILE A 158 18.96 -4.59 -13.21
CA ILE A 158 18.90 -4.54 -14.67
C ILE A 158 18.27 -5.88 -15.04
N ASP A 159 17.02 -5.92 -15.49
CA ASP A 159 16.43 -7.20 -15.90
C ASP A 159 17.00 -7.71 -17.22
N GLU A 160 16.60 -8.92 -17.60
CA GLU A 160 16.97 -9.58 -18.86
C GLU A 160 16.56 -8.74 -20.09
N GLU A 161 15.67 -7.75 -19.94
CA GLU A 161 15.28 -6.78 -20.96
C GLU A 161 16.08 -5.45 -20.92
N GLY A 162 17.00 -5.29 -19.97
CA GLY A 162 17.83 -4.10 -19.83
C GLY A 162 17.13 -2.89 -19.20
N ARG A 163 16.02 -3.06 -18.46
CA ARG A 163 15.31 -1.94 -17.81
C ARG A 163 16.19 -1.35 -16.71
N GLN A 164 16.51 -0.07 -16.88
CA GLN A 164 17.33 0.73 -15.99
C GLN A 164 16.49 1.30 -14.83
N PHE A 165 17.14 1.63 -13.70
CA PHE A 165 16.56 2.52 -12.70
C PHE A 165 16.03 3.80 -13.37
N THR A 166 14.73 4.09 -13.20
CA THR A 166 14.08 5.28 -13.77
C THR A 166 13.34 6.03 -12.67
N PRO A 167 13.08 7.34 -12.83
CA PRO A 167 12.23 8.08 -11.89
C PRO A 167 10.85 7.43 -11.69
N LYS A 168 10.34 6.78 -12.74
CA LYS A 168 9.05 6.11 -12.72
C LYS A 168 9.07 4.81 -11.92
N SER A 169 10.11 3.97 -12.08
CA SER A 169 10.25 2.76 -11.25
C SER A 169 10.54 3.10 -9.79
N ALA A 170 11.33 4.15 -9.54
CA ALA A 170 11.54 4.70 -8.20
C ALA A 170 10.22 5.16 -7.56
N GLN A 171 9.40 5.95 -8.26
CA GLN A 171 8.12 6.43 -7.72
C GLN A 171 7.14 5.29 -7.42
N ARG A 172 7.06 4.27 -8.28
CA ARG A 172 6.23 3.07 -8.01
C ARG A 172 6.69 2.37 -6.74
N TRP A 173 8.00 2.21 -6.57
CA TRP A 173 8.55 1.54 -5.39
C TRP A 173 8.33 2.36 -4.11
N LEU A 174 8.46 3.69 -4.19
CA LEU A 174 8.11 4.61 -3.11
C LEU A 174 6.64 4.46 -2.74
N ASN A 175 5.73 4.46 -3.71
CA ASN A 175 4.30 4.34 -3.46
C ASN A 175 3.91 2.97 -2.89
N THR A 176 4.46 1.87 -3.40
CA THR A 176 4.26 0.53 -2.83
C THR A 176 4.75 0.48 -1.37
N THR A 177 5.96 0.99 -1.11
CA THR A 177 6.55 1.00 0.23
C THR A 177 5.73 1.87 1.19
N ALA A 178 5.35 3.07 0.76
CA ALA A 178 4.54 4.00 1.53
C ALA A 178 3.20 3.37 1.94
N PHE A 179 2.59 2.59 1.05
CA PHE A 179 1.34 1.89 1.33
C PHE A 179 1.55 0.70 2.27
N ALA A 180 2.55 -0.14 2.01
CA ALA A 180 2.87 -1.29 2.86
C ALA A 180 3.26 -0.87 4.29
N ALA A 181 4.04 0.20 4.42
CA ALA A 181 4.43 0.76 5.71
C ALA A 181 3.21 1.30 6.48
N ARG A 182 2.22 1.88 5.80
CA ARG A 182 0.95 2.29 6.42
C ARG A 182 0.11 1.08 6.86
N ILE A 183 0.05 0.01 6.06
CA ILE A 183 -0.63 -1.24 6.44
C ILE A 183 -0.02 -1.79 7.73
N MET A 184 1.31 -1.94 7.76
CA MET A 184 2.04 -2.42 8.95
C MET A 184 1.82 -1.49 10.15
N GLY A 185 1.98 -0.18 9.96
CA GLY A 185 1.78 0.83 11.00
C GLY A 185 0.38 0.85 11.60
N ALA A 186 -0.63 0.57 10.78
CA ALA A 186 -2.02 0.46 11.20
C ALA A 186 -2.35 -0.88 11.89
N GLY A 187 -1.40 -1.82 11.99
CA GLY A 187 -1.63 -3.15 12.55
C GLY A 187 -2.57 -4.00 11.70
N LEU A 188 -2.67 -3.70 10.40
CA LEU A 188 -3.41 -4.49 9.44
C LEU A 188 -2.55 -5.70 9.07
N ALA A 189 -3.13 -6.91 9.07
CA ALA A 189 -2.46 -8.20 9.21
C ALA A 189 -1.51 -8.65 8.06
N ALA A 190 -0.86 -7.74 7.33
CA ALA A 190 0.16 -8.05 6.33
C ALA A 190 1.56 -7.91 6.94
N SER A 191 2.28 -9.01 7.11
CA SER A 191 3.62 -9.04 7.70
C SER A 191 4.70 -8.62 6.69
N ALA A 192 4.83 -7.33 6.42
CA ALA A 192 5.91 -6.80 5.57
C ALA A 192 7.23 -6.55 6.33
N TYR A 193 7.45 -7.26 7.45
CA TYR A 193 8.62 -7.08 8.32
C TYR A 193 9.93 -7.41 7.59
N GLY A 194 9.95 -8.49 6.80
CA GLY A 194 11.12 -8.85 5.99
C GLY A 194 11.49 -7.75 5.01
N GLU A 195 10.50 -7.16 4.34
CA GLU A 195 10.71 -6.07 3.37
C GLU A 195 11.16 -4.77 4.03
N ALA A 196 10.61 -4.44 5.20
CA ALA A 196 11.08 -3.31 6.00
C ALA A 196 12.56 -3.49 6.39
N MET A 197 12.92 -4.66 6.91
CA MET A 197 14.29 -4.97 7.31
C MET A 197 15.25 -4.90 6.13
N ARG A 198 14.91 -5.54 5.02
CA ARG A 198 15.73 -5.55 3.80
C ARG A 198 15.97 -4.13 3.29
N ALA A 199 14.92 -3.33 3.19
CA ALA A 199 15.00 -1.98 2.66
C ALA A 199 15.79 -1.02 3.56
N ILE A 200 15.58 -1.09 4.88
CA ILE A 200 16.32 -0.27 5.84
C ILE A 200 17.80 -0.67 5.87
N SER A 201 18.09 -1.98 5.86
CA SER A 201 19.47 -2.49 5.84
C SER A 201 20.20 -2.05 4.57
N LEU A 202 19.57 -2.16 3.41
CA LEU A 202 20.14 -1.73 2.13
C LEU A 202 20.50 -0.23 2.10
N ALA A 203 19.78 0.60 2.86
CA ALA A 203 20.03 2.04 2.93
C ALA A 203 21.05 2.45 4.00
N LEU A 204 21.15 1.70 5.11
CA LEU A 204 21.88 2.14 6.31
C LEU A 204 23.07 1.25 6.67
N GLU A 205 23.02 -0.03 6.33
CA GLU A 205 24.01 -1.05 6.71
C GLU A 205 25.00 -1.38 5.60
N GLU A 206 24.79 -0.85 4.39
CA GLU A 206 25.67 -1.00 3.25
C GLU A 206 26.59 0.23 3.08
N GLU A 207 27.77 0.01 2.50
CA GLU A 207 28.58 1.12 1.98
C GLU A 207 27.91 1.69 0.72
N GLU A 208 27.93 3.01 0.56
CA GLU A 208 27.40 3.63 -0.67
C GLU A 208 28.33 3.32 -1.85
N GLN A 209 27.91 2.39 -2.70
CA GLN A 209 28.70 1.87 -3.81
C GLN A 209 28.06 2.17 -5.18
N SER A 210 26.86 2.75 -5.22
CA SER A 210 26.17 2.96 -6.49
C SER A 210 26.74 4.16 -7.24
N THR A 211 27.17 3.93 -8.47
CA THR A 211 27.57 5.00 -9.40
C THR A 211 26.37 5.59 -10.15
N ILE A 212 25.16 5.03 -9.97
CA ILE A 212 23.95 5.46 -10.66
C ILE A 212 23.29 6.59 -9.85
N PRO A 213 23.12 7.79 -10.42
CA PRO A 213 22.48 8.91 -9.73
C PRO A 213 21.06 8.58 -9.25
N GLY A 214 20.74 8.97 -8.01
CA GLY A 214 19.41 8.84 -7.43
C GLY A 214 19.10 7.49 -6.77
N ILE A 215 19.94 6.46 -6.94
CA ILE A 215 19.75 5.17 -6.23
C ILE A 215 19.88 5.35 -4.72
N ALA A 216 20.94 6.04 -4.27
CA ALA A 216 21.18 6.35 -2.86
C ALA A 216 19.99 7.10 -2.25
N ASP A 217 19.52 8.15 -2.94
CA ASP A 217 18.35 8.92 -2.54
C ASP A 217 17.09 8.04 -2.43
N CYS A 218 16.82 7.22 -3.44
CA CYS A 218 15.64 6.35 -3.46
C CYS A 218 15.67 5.34 -2.30
N ARG A 219 16.79 4.64 -2.06
CA ARG A 219 16.94 3.70 -0.95
C ARG A 219 16.73 4.38 0.40
N MET A 220 17.31 5.56 0.58
CA MET A 220 17.15 6.34 1.80
C MET A 220 15.68 6.73 2.02
N GLN A 221 15.00 7.23 0.99
CA GLN A 221 13.59 7.60 1.07
C GLN A 221 12.69 6.40 1.40
N ILE A 222 12.95 5.22 0.81
CA ILE A 222 12.25 3.97 1.12
C ILE A 222 12.43 3.59 2.60
N ALA A 223 13.66 3.64 3.11
CA ALA A 223 13.93 3.37 4.53
C ALA A 223 13.20 4.37 5.43
N CYS A 224 13.18 5.66 5.06
CA CYS A 224 12.45 6.69 5.80
C CYS A 224 10.94 6.47 5.80
N LEU A 225 10.35 5.95 4.71
CA LEU A 225 8.91 5.63 4.66
C LEU A 225 8.53 4.54 5.65
N TRP A 226 9.36 3.50 5.77
CA TRP A 226 9.17 2.45 6.78
C TRP A 226 9.21 3.01 8.19
N ILE A 227 10.17 3.89 8.50
CA ILE A 227 10.23 4.53 9.81
C ILE A 227 9.02 5.44 10.03
N THR A 228 8.69 6.29 9.05
CA THR A 228 7.60 7.28 9.16
C THR A 228 6.27 6.63 9.47
N HIS A 229 5.96 5.49 8.84
CA HIS A 229 4.65 4.86 8.97
C HIS A 229 4.65 3.62 9.87
N ALA A 230 5.79 2.94 10.04
CA ALA A 230 5.87 1.64 10.73
C ALA A 230 6.92 1.57 11.86
N ALA A 231 7.49 2.69 12.32
CA ALA A 231 8.42 2.71 13.46
C ALA A 231 7.88 1.99 14.71
N LYS A 232 6.58 2.13 15.01
CA LYS A 232 5.98 1.54 16.22
C LYS A 232 6.05 0.01 16.23
N PRO A 233 5.48 -0.71 15.25
CA PRO A 233 5.59 -2.17 15.21
C PRO A 233 7.04 -2.66 15.12
N LEU A 234 7.92 -1.94 14.40
CA LEU A 234 9.35 -2.29 14.34
C LEU A 234 10.04 -2.17 15.71
N LEU A 235 9.76 -1.12 16.48
CA LEU A 235 10.30 -0.97 17.83
C LEU A 235 9.72 -2.04 18.78
N THR A 236 8.42 -2.33 18.71
CA THR A 236 7.82 -3.43 19.49
C THR A 236 8.53 -4.75 19.21
N TRP A 237 8.74 -5.07 17.93
CA TRP A 237 9.46 -6.28 17.54
C TRP A 237 10.91 -6.30 18.06
N ALA A 238 11.61 -5.17 18.01
CA ALA A 238 12.95 -5.04 18.57
C ALA A 238 13.01 -5.28 20.09
N GLN A 239 11.96 -4.91 20.82
CA GLN A 239 11.83 -5.11 22.27
C GLN A 239 11.48 -6.57 22.63
N GLU A 240 10.73 -7.26 21.77
CA GLU A 240 10.41 -8.68 21.96
C GLU A 240 11.64 -9.59 21.82
N ASN A 241 12.69 -9.12 21.14
CA ASN A 241 13.93 -9.86 20.91
C ASN A 241 15.02 -9.58 21.95
N VAL A 242 14.67 -9.04 23.13
CA VAL A 242 15.61 -8.84 24.23
C VAL A 242 16.14 -10.20 24.71
N GLY A 243 17.46 -10.37 24.68
CA GLY A 243 18.10 -11.63 25.05
C GLY A 243 18.03 -12.71 23.95
N TYR A 244 17.87 -12.30 22.68
CA TYR A 244 17.90 -13.19 21.53
C TYR A 244 19.05 -14.21 21.62
N ILE A 245 18.68 -15.48 21.51
CA ILE A 245 19.59 -16.61 21.32
C ILE A 245 19.32 -17.09 19.91
N ASP A 246 20.37 -17.13 19.08
CA ASP A 246 20.25 -17.56 17.70
C ASP A 246 19.72 -18.99 17.61
N ASN A 247 18.48 -19.11 17.13
CA ASN A 247 17.79 -20.37 16.89
C ASN A 247 17.26 -20.46 15.45
N GLY A 248 17.68 -19.53 14.58
CA GLY A 248 17.26 -19.44 13.18
C GLY A 248 15.84 -18.92 12.92
N ALA A 249 14.97 -18.77 13.93
CA ALA A 249 13.56 -18.38 13.73
C ALA A 249 13.37 -16.87 13.48
N GLN A 250 14.34 -16.04 13.90
CA GLN A 250 14.31 -14.58 13.72
C GLN A 250 15.57 -14.06 13.02
N TYR A 251 16.23 -14.93 12.26
CA TYR A 251 17.41 -14.60 11.49
C TYR A 251 17.06 -13.61 10.37
N ILE A 252 17.75 -12.48 10.36
CA ILE A 252 17.66 -11.46 9.32
C ILE A 252 19.05 -10.90 9.07
N GLU A 253 19.58 -11.23 7.90
CA GLU A 253 20.93 -10.87 7.48
C GLU A 253 21.22 -9.37 7.71
N ALA A 254 22.41 -9.11 8.25
CA ALA A 254 22.92 -7.78 8.49
C ALA A 254 23.82 -7.34 7.34
N GLY A 255 23.74 -6.05 6.99
CA GLY A 255 24.70 -5.43 6.09
C GLY A 255 26.08 -5.27 6.76
N PRO A 256 27.13 -5.09 5.96
CA PRO A 256 28.53 -5.12 6.40
C PRO A 256 28.92 -4.03 7.42
N LEU A 257 28.18 -2.92 7.48
CA LEU A 257 28.43 -1.84 8.43
C LEU A 257 27.88 -2.14 9.84
N TYR A 258 26.91 -3.05 9.95
CA TYR A 258 26.36 -3.44 11.25
C TYR A 258 27.09 -4.68 11.79
N ARG A 259 27.56 -4.60 13.04
CA ARG A 259 28.37 -5.64 13.70
C ARG A 259 27.66 -6.34 14.87
N GLY A 260 26.38 -6.06 15.06
CA GLY A 260 25.56 -6.68 16.10
C GLY A 260 24.83 -7.94 15.63
N PRO A 261 23.86 -8.44 16.40
CA PRO A 261 23.12 -9.66 16.08
C PRO A 261 22.29 -9.57 14.79
N GLU A 262 22.25 -10.64 13.99
CA GLU A 262 21.48 -10.77 12.73
C GLU A 262 19.98 -10.98 13.01
N THR A 263 19.37 -10.02 13.69
CA THR A 263 17.94 -9.96 13.98
C THR A 263 17.51 -8.52 14.20
N MET A 264 16.20 -8.27 14.22
CA MET A 264 15.69 -6.97 14.66
C MET A 264 15.84 -6.85 16.18
N CYS A 265 16.64 -5.90 16.66
CA CYS A 265 16.86 -5.70 18.11
C CYS A 265 17.14 -4.22 18.43
N LEU A 266 17.09 -3.86 19.71
CA LEU A 266 17.34 -2.47 20.16
C LEU A 266 18.73 -1.95 19.77
N GLN A 267 19.74 -2.83 19.70
CA GLN A 267 21.08 -2.44 19.23
C GLN A 267 21.05 -2.04 17.74
N ARG A 268 20.38 -2.82 16.89
CA ARG A 268 20.23 -2.55 15.45
C ARG A 268 19.40 -1.29 15.22
N TRP A 269 18.33 -1.12 16.00
CA TRP A 269 17.52 0.10 16.01
C TRP A 269 18.34 1.35 16.34
N GLY A 270 19.16 1.30 17.40
CA GLY A 270 20.06 2.40 17.76
C GLY A 270 21.09 2.70 16.68
N PHE A 271 21.67 1.66 16.07
CA PHE A 271 22.57 1.81 14.92
C PHE A 271 21.88 2.54 13.74
N TRP A 272 20.64 2.19 13.41
CA TRP A 272 19.90 2.87 12.35
C TRP A 272 19.65 4.34 12.64
N ILE A 273 19.33 4.71 13.89
CA ILE A 273 19.19 6.12 14.28
C ILE A 273 20.49 6.87 13.98
N GLU A 274 21.64 6.34 14.41
CA GLU A 274 22.95 6.95 14.18
C GLU A 274 23.25 7.10 12.69
N ARG A 275 22.91 6.09 11.87
CA ARG A 275 23.12 6.12 10.41
C ARG A 275 22.22 7.13 9.71
N PHE A 276 20.95 7.24 10.07
CA PHE A 276 20.08 8.29 9.54
C PHE A 276 20.61 9.69 9.89
N GLU A 277 21.09 9.90 11.12
CA GLU A 277 21.69 11.17 11.54
C GLU A 277 23.00 11.48 10.81
N GLU A 278 23.84 10.48 10.58
CA GLU A 278 25.08 10.63 9.84
C GLU A 278 24.83 10.98 8.37
N LEU A 279 23.97 10.21 7.70
CA LEU A 279 23.66 10.39 6.29
C LEU A 279 22.77 11.64 6.05
N GLY A 280 22.06 12.10 7.07
CA GLY A 280 21.32 13.37 7.05
C GLY A 280 22.21 14.63 7.10
N LYS A 281 23.52 14.51 7.37
CA LYS A 281 24.43 15.67 7.42
C LYS A 281 24.89 16.11 6.04
N GLU A 282 25.28 17.38 5.92
CA GLU A 282 25.93 17.90 4.72
C GLU A 282 27.19 17.08 4.38
N GLY A 283 27.38 16.79 3.09
CA GLY A 283 28.53 16.03 2.59
C GLY A 283 28.31 14.52 2.49
N SER A 284 27.14 13.99 2.84
CA SER A 284 26.82 12.55 2.73
C SER A 284 26.62 12.03 1.30
N GLY A 285 26.57 12.91 0.30
CA GLY A 285 26.28 12.55 -1.09
C GLY A 285 24.79 12.48 -1.45
N LEU A 286 23.89 12.49 -0.46
CA LEU A 286 22.44 12.56 -0.66
C LEU A 286 21.97 13.96 -1.04
N SER A 287 20.82 14.06 -1.72
CA SER A 287 20.16 15.34 -1.99
C SER A 287 19.71 16.03 -0.69
N ALA A 288 19.53 17.36 -0.74
CA ALA A 288 19.12 18.14 0.44
C ALA A 288 17.78 17.67 1.02
N GLU A 289 16.81 17.37 0.16
CA GLU A 289 15.49 16.87 0.54
C GLU A 289 15.60 15.52 1.25
N THR A 290 16.32 14.55 0.66
CA THR A 290 16.51 13.23 1.28
C THR A 290 17.22 13.33 2.62
N ARG A 291 18.21 14.22 2.76
CA ARG A 291 18.89 14.46 4.04
C ARG A 291 17.93 14.94 5.12
N GLU A 292 17.05 15.88 4.80
CA GLU A 292 16.03 16.39 5.74
C GLU A 292 15.05 15.29 6.16
N ILE A 293 14.62 14.46 5.22
CA ILE A 293 13.74 13.32 5.49
C ILE A 293 14.45 12.29 6.40
N ALA A 294 15.75 12.01 6.17
CA ALA A 294 16.54 11.11 7.00
C ALA A 294 16.66 11.61 8.46
N LEU A 295 16.93 12.91 8.66
CA LEU A 295 16.96 13.51 9.99
C LEU A 295 15.59 13.44 10.67
N THR A 296 14.51 13.65 9.91
CA THR A 296 13.13 13.52 10.41
C THR A 296 12.83 12.09 10.85
N ALA A 297 13.30 11.09 10.10
CA ALA A 297 13.15 9.68 10.44
C ALA A 297 13.88 9.34 11.76
N ALA A 298 15.13 9.78 11.93
CA ALA A 298 15.87 9.60 13.17
C ALA A 298 15.15 10.21 14.39
N GLU A 299 14.64 11.43 14.25
CA GLU A 299 13.89 12.10 15.31
C GLU A 299 12.57 11.37 15.65
N ALA A 300 11.87 10.87 14.63
CA ALA A 300 10.67 10.06 14.82
C ALA A 300 10.96 8.76 15.59
N MET A 301 12.08 8.10 15.30
CA MET A 301 12.56 6.92 16.04
C MET A 301 12.83 7.24 17.51
N ARG A 302 13.58 8.32 17.80
CA ARG A 302 13.85 8.75 19.19
C ARG A 302 12.57 9.11 19.94
N THR A 303 11.67 9.84 19.29
CA THR A 303 10.38 10.23 19.86
C THR A 303 9.57 9.01 20.28
N ILE A 304 9.56 7.94 19.46
CA ILE A 304 8.79 6.74 19.80
C ILE A 304 9.45 5.89 20.89
N GLU A 305 10.78 5.83 20.94
CA GLU A 305 11.53 5.19 22.04
C GLU A 305 11.21 5.84 23.39
N VAL A 306 11.25 7.18 23.45
CA VAL A 306 10.95 7.94 24.69
C VAL A 306 9.52 7.67 25.15
N ARG A 307 8.56 7.62 24.21
CA ARG A 307 7.16 7.31 24.55
C ARG A 307 7.02 5.88 25.09
N ALA A 308 7.67 4.91 24.47
CA ALA A 308 7.64 3.51 24.89
C ALA A 308 8.29 3.32 26.28
N GLY A 309 9.41 3.97 26.55
CA GLY A 309 10.07 3.91 27.86
C GLY A 309 9.24 4.49 29.00
N ARG A 310 8.44 5.55 28.72
CA ARG A 310 7.51 6.12 29.70
C ARG A 310 6.36 5.16 30.03
N THR A 311 5.79 4.48 29.03
CA THR A 311 4.70 3.50 29.25
C THR A 311 5.12 2.25 30.00
N LEU A 312 6.42 1.94 30.07
CA LEU A 312 6.96 0.80 30.84
C LEU A 312 7.35 1.19 32.29
N SER A 313 7.35 2.48 32.61
CA SER A 313 7.74 3.01 33.93
C SER A 313 6.53 3.38 34.82
N GLU A 314 5.30 3.22 34.31
CA GLU A 314 4.02 3.39 35.02
C GLU A 314 3.42 2.03 35.41
#